data_AF-A0A411Z4C0-F1
#
_entry.id   AF-A0A411Z4C0-F1
#
_cell.length_a   1.000
_cell.length_b   1.000
_cell.length_c   1.000
_cell.angle_alpha   90.00
_cell.angle_beta   90.00
_cell.angle_gamma   90.00
#
_symmetry.space_group_name_H-M   'P 1'
#
loop_
_entity.id
_entity.type
_entity.pdbx_description
1 polymer ?
#
loop_
_entity_poly.entity_id
_entity_poly.type
_entity_poly.pdbx_seq_one_letter_code
_entity_poly.pdbx_strand_id
1 'polypeptide(L)'
;MPETGKCGNIIFCPSTKLFLLPAIMMHEFFTAAGEKSKIVIDKNMLPQAQEIGDDFCDFETAVQYFEDCDSIRSVCFHHDDTQFQALVRNLNMVRTVFPKKRNLVSFYPDGFGNAMHGKSYVERLSNVFSDEVTVDQYLSFGFVHKTTVKLAADRPIQTLSFSLLTDFFDRSVKIRKFCNLEKLSGVDLDECVMLAYRPWCTKTFHDGMYDFGNQQELAILYGSLIERAEKDHGRSLKVIFRADERYKRESDLVRRLLSSRFDVIDLDSFYSQALTLEPLVYFLIKTGQVSKMSMICLDSTSFQVPAFLVQNMGAGRLVGYLGAPKEDVYRMSGGEAFTKRKLGSKMSDFRERYRAFESDGIVESVTDLCNTFIRVGTT
;
A
#
# COMPACT_ATOMS: atom_id res chain seq x y z
N MET A 1 19.02 -15.05 33.14
CA MET A 1 17.92 -14.87 32.18
C MET A 1 17.99 -16.03 31.21
N PRO A 2 16.93 -16.82 31.00
CA PRO A 2 16.97 -17.90 30.03
C PRO A 2 17.09 -17.28 28.64
N GLU A 3 18.07 -17.73 27.86
CA GLU A 3 18.20 -17.38 26.44
C GLU A 3 16.88 -17.75 25.75
N THR A 4 16.11 -16.75 25.34
CA THR A 4 14.97 -16.97 24.46
C THR A 4 15.53 -17.62 23.19
N GLY A 5 15.12 -18.86 22.94
CA GLY A 5 15.53 -19.61 21.76
C GLY A 5 15.39 -18.79 20.47
N LYS A 6 16.30 -18.98 19.51
CA LYS A 6 16.33 -18.18 18.28
C LYS A 6 15.06 -18.48 17.45
N CYS A 7 14.23 -17.47 17.20
CA CYS A 7 13.09 -17.60 16.30
C CYS A 7 13.51 -17.19 14.87
N GLY A 8 13.23 -18.05 13.89
CA GLY A 8 13.39 -17.75 12.47
C GLY A 8 12.10 -17.20 11.88
N ASN A 9 12.16 -16.07 11.17
CA ASN A 9 11.01 -15.41 10.56
C ASN A 9 11.00 -15.62 9.05
N ILE A 10 10.03 -16.40 8.56
CA ILE A 10 9.80 -16.61 7.12
C ILE A 10 8.66 -15.71 6.69
N ILE A 11 8.97 -14.67 5.90
CA ILE A 11 7.97 -13.76 5.35
C ILE A 11 7.56 -14.27 3.97
N PHE A 12 6.39 -14.87 3.88
CA PHE A 12 5.85 -15.35 2.62
C PHE A 12 5.27 -14.18 1.83
N CYS A 13 6.04 -13.66 0.87
CA CYS A 13 5.59 -12.57 0.01
C CYS A 13 4.70 -13.13 -1.12
N PRO A 14 3.44 -12.68 -1.26
CA PRO A 14 2.62 -13.04 -2.40
C PRO A 14 3.30 -12.60 -3.70
N SER A 15 3.05 -13.32 -4.79
CA SER A 15 3.57 -13.01 -6.12
C SER A 15 2.96 -11.74 -6.75
N THR A 16 2.39 -10.85 -5.94
CA THR A 16 1.85 -9.56 -6.38
C THR A 16 2.77 -8.45 -5.91
N LYS A 17 3.05 -7.52 -6.83
CA LYS A 17 4.02 -6.43 -6.64
C LYS A 17 3.68 -5.49 -5.47
N LEU A 18 2.41 -5.45 -5.05
CA LEU A 18 1.90 -4.59 -3.97
C LEU A 18 2.44 -4.96 -2.57
N PHE A 19 2.95 -6.17 -2.37
CA PHE A 19 3.40 -6.64 -1.06
C PHE A 19 4.93 -6.65 -0.88
N LEU A 20 5.70 -6.31 -1.92
CA LEU A 20 7.16 -6.31 -1.83
C LEU A 20 7.66 -5.34 -0.76
N LEU A 21 7.17 -4.10 -0.76
CA LEU A 21 7.60 -3.08 0.21
C LEU A 21 7.16 -3.42 1.64
N PRO A 22 5.90 -3.79 1.93
CA PRO A 22 5.52 -4.34 3.23
C PRO A 22 6.36 -5.53 3.70
N ALA A 23 6.71 -6.46 2.80
CA ALA A 23 7.55 -7.62 3.14
C ALA A 23 8.95 -7.20 3.56
N ILE A 24 9.55 -6.24 2.84
CA ILE A 24 10.84 -5.65 3.23
C ILE A 24 10.72 -4.97 4.59
N MET A 25 9.64 -4.23 4.86
CA MET A 25 9.48 -3.55 6.15
C MET A 25 9.37 -4.51 7.33
N MET A 26 8.67 -5.63 7.16
CA MET A 26 8.64 -6.67 8.18
C MET A 26 10.01 -7.33 8.36
N HIS A 27 10.74 -7.54 7.26
CA HIS A 27 12.10 -8.07 7.33
C HIS A 27 13.00 -7.16 8.16
N GLU A 28 12.99 -5.87 7.84
CA GLU A 28 13.78 -4.83 8.52
C GLU A 28 13.42 -4.68 10.00
N PHE A 29 12.13 -4.81 10.32
CA PHE A 29 11.67 -4.82 11.70
C PHE A 29 12.27 -5.99 12.50
N PHE A 30 12.23 -7.21 11.96
CA PHE A 30 12.80 -8.38 12.64
C PHE A 30 14.33 -8.33 12.74
N THR A 31 15.02 -7.90 11.68
CA THR A 31 16.49 -7.80 11.69
C THR A 31 16.97 -6.72 12.66
N ALA A 32 16.26 -5.58 12.77
CA ALA A 32 16.56 -4.55 13.77
C ALA A 32 16.40 -5.06 15.21
N ALA A 33 15.51 -6.02 15.44
CA ALA A 33 15.36 -6.72 16.73
C ALA A 33 16.41 -7.82 16.97
N GLY A 34 17.34 -8.03 16.03
CA GLY A 34 18.34 -9.11 16.09
C GLY A 34 17.77 -10.49 15.77
N GLU A 35 16.55 -10.59 15.26
CA GLU A 35 15.94 -11.86 14.85
C GLU A 35 16.38 -12.25 13.43
N LYS A 36 16.53 -13.56 13.19
CA LYS A 36 16.78 -14.07 11.84
C LYS A 36 15.51 -13.91 11.00
N SER A 37 15.64 -13.36 9.80
CA SER A 37 14.50 -13.11 8.92
C SER A 37 14.88 -13.25 7.45
N LYS A 38 13.97 -13.79 6.63
CA LYS A 38 14.10 -13.86 5.17
C LYS A 38 12.75 -13.72 4.49
N ILE A 39 12.77 -13.11 3.31
CA ILE A 39 11.58 -12.93 2.47
C ILE A 39 11.58 -14.05 1.44
N VAL A 40 10.56 -14.91 1.49
CA VAL A 40 10.38 -16.00 0.53
C VAL A 40 9.40 -15.53 -0.54
N ILE A 41 9.80 -15.67 -1.79
CA ILE A 41 9.00 -15.31 -2.96
C ILE A 41 9.06 -16.43 -4.01
N ASP A 42 8.07 -16.48 -4.90
CA ASP A 42 8.09 -17.38 -6.05
C ASP A 42 9.38 -17.21 -6.86
N LYS A 43 10.01 -18.35 -7.21
CA LYS A 43 11.30 -18.39 -7.90
C LYS A 43 11.29 -17.63 -9.23
N ASN A 44 10.15 -17.54 -9.90
CA ASN A 44 10.02 -16.80 -11.16
C ASN A 44 10.05 -15.28 -10.95
N MET A 45 9.65 -14.81 -9.76
CA MET A 45 9.67 -13.39 -9.38
C MET A 45 10.97 -12.99 -8.68
N LEU A 46 11.77 -13.95 -8.24
CA LEU A 46 12.99 -13.73 -7.47
C LEU A 46 13.99 -12.77 -8.15
N PRO A 47 14.31 -12.89 -9.46
CA PRO A 47 15.23 -11.97 -10.10
C PRO A 47 14.77 -10.51 -10.00
N GLN A 48 13.49 -10.24 -10.29
CA GLN A 48 12.91 -8.89 -10.20
C GLN A 48 12.89 -8.38 -8.76
N ALA A 49 12.58 -9.23 -7.78
CA ALA A 49 12.57 -8.84 -6.38
C ALA A 49 13.98 -8.51 -5.86
N GLN A 50 15.00 -9.23 -6.33
CA GLN A 50 16.40 -9.00 -5.97
C GLN A 50 16.97 -7.68 -6.49
N GLU A 51 16.38 -7.13 -7.55
CA GLU A 51 16.70 -5.78 -7.98
C GLU A 51 16.26 -4.74 -6.94
N ILE A 52 15.21 -5.01 -6.15
CA ILE A 52 14.67 -4.10 -5.13
C ILE A 52 15.38 -4.27 -3.78
N GLY A 53 15.74 -5.51 -3.39
CA GLY A 53 16.47 -5.79 -2.15
C GLY A 53 17.14 -7.17 -2.16
N ASP A 54 18.21 -7.38 -1.40
CA ASP A 54 18.97 -8.64 -1.43
C ASP A 54 18.39 -9.76 -0.55
N ASP A 55 17.39 -9.45 0.29
CA ASP A 55 16.84 -10.38 1.28
C ASP A 55 15.73 -11.31 0.76
N PHE A 56 15.42 -11.22 -0.53
CA PHE A 56 14.52 -12.14 -1.20
C PHE A 56 15.26 -13.44 -1.56
N CYS A 57 14.61 -14.57 -1.28
CA CYS A 57 15.12 -15.90 -1.58
C CYS A 57 13.99 -16.88 -1.94
N ASP A 58 14.36 -18.07 -2.43
CA ASP A 58 13.45 -19.20 -2.53
C ASP A 58 13.29 -19.91 -1.17
N PHE A 59 12.33 -20.83 -1.09
CA PHE A 59 12.01 -21.52 0.16
C PHE A 59 13.14 -22.45 0.61
N GLU A 60 13.82 -23.13 -0.31
CA GLU A 60 14.94 -24.02 -0.01
C GLU A 60 16.10 -23.28 0.65
N THR A 61 16.43 -22.07 0.16
CA THR A 61 17.46 -21.22 0.77
C THR A 61 17.05 -20.76 2.17
N ALA A 62 15.78 -20.38 2.36
CA ALA A 62 15.28 -20.02 3.68
C ALA A 62 15.37 -21.19 4.66
N VAL A 63 15.08 -22.42 4.21
CA VAL A 63 15.16 -23.62 5.04
C VAL A 63 16.54 -23.78 5.68
N GLN A 64 17.59 -23.74 4.86
CA GLN A 64 18.98 -23.87 5.31
C GLN A 64 19.35 -22.77 6.32
N TYR A 65 18.91 -21.54 6.07
CA TYR A 65 19.20 -20.39 6.90
C TYR A 65 18.61 -20.49 8.32
N PHE A 66 17.49 -21.20 8.48
CA PHE A 66 16.77 -21.33 9.74
C PHE A 66 16.96 -22.69 10.44
N GLU A 67 17.89 -23.55 10.00
CA GLU A 67 18.12 -24.88 10.59
C GLU A 67 18.46 -24.86 12.08
N ASP A 68 19.15 -23.83 12.56
CA ASP A 68 19.58 -23.67 13.96
C ASP A 68 18.56 -22.96 14.87
N CYS A 69 17.40 -22.58 14.35
CA CYS A 69 16.35 -21.90 15.14
C CYS A 69 15.50 -22.89 15.95
N ASP A 70 14.99 -22.50 17.11
CA ASP A 70 14.13 -23.34 17.95
C ASP A 70 12.65 -23.27 17.52
N SER A 71 12.27 -22.13 16.94
CA SER A 71 10.93 -21.89 16.41
C SER A 71 10.98 -21.21 15.05
N ILE A 72 9.93 -21.43 14.26
CA ILE A 72 9.73 -20.77 12.97
C ILE A 72 8.43 -19.99 13.02
N ARG A 73 8.50 -18.70 12.73
CA ARG A 73 7.36 -17.81 12.57
C ARG A 73 7.10 -17.61 11.08
N SER A 74 5.93 -18.02 10.61
CA SER A 74 5.45 -17.73 9.26
C SER A 74 4.69 -16.42 9.29
N VAL A 75 5.21 -15.41 8.60
CA VAL A 75 4.59 -14.10 8.47
C VAL A 75 3.80 -14.07 7.18
N CYS A 76 2.49 -13.80 7.27
CA CYS A 76 1.56 -14.00 6.17
C CYS A 76 0.63 -12.82 5.97
N PHE A 77 0.46 -12.44 4.71
CA PHE A 77 -0.44 -11.37 4.29
C PHE A 77 -1.87 -11.88 4.24
N HIS A 78 -2.78 -11.13 4.87
CA HIS A 78 -4.20 -11.48 4.91
C HIS A 78 -5.03 -10.51 4.07
N HIS A 79 -5.63 -11.02 3.00
CA HIS A 79 -6.50 -10.26 2.11
C HIS A 79 -7.82 -10.98 1.81
N ASP A 80 -7.77 -12.28 1.49
CA ASP A 80 -8.94 -13.07 1.08
C ASP A 80 -8.78 -14.58 1.35
N ASP A 81 -9.81 -15.36 1.04
CA ASP A 81 -9.81 -16.82 1.21
C ASP A 81 -8.74 -17.54 0.36
N THR A 82 -8.35 -16.99 -0.79
CA THR A 82 -7.26 -17.56 -1.61
C THR A 82 -5.94 -17.46 -0.85
N GLN A 83 -5.68 -16.34 -0.17
CA GLN A 83 -4.51 -16.18 0.68
C GLN A 83 -4.55 -17.08 1.92
N PHE A 84 -5.72 -17.38 2.49
CA PHE A 84 -5.83 -18.40 3.53
C PHE A 84 -5.40 -19.79 3.05
N GLN A 85 -5.82 -20.19 1.85
CA GLN A 85 -5.41 -21.48 1.30
C GLN A 85 -3.91 -21.51 1.00
N ALA A 86 -3.33 -20.39 0.54
CA ALA A 86 -1.88 -20.26 0.37
C ALA A 86 -1.14 -20.39 1.72
N LEU A 87 -1.62 -19.74 2.78
CA LEU A 87 -1.12 -19.88 4.14
C LEU A 87 -1.12 -21.33 4.60
N VAL A 88 -2.23 -22.05 4.45
CA VAL A 88 -2.32 -23.47 4.85
C VAL A 88 -1.29 -24.32 4.12
N ARG A 89 -1.09 -24.11 2.82
CA ARG A 89 -0.04 -24.81 2.05
C ARG A 89 1.36 -24.48 2.57
N ASN A 90 1.66 -23.19 2.77
CA ASN A 90 2.96 -22.76 3.27
C ASN A 90 3.26 -23.33 4.66
N LEU A 91 2.27 -23.32 5.57
CA LEU A 91 2.42 -23.91 6.90
C LEU A 91 2.68 -25.41 6.84
N ASN A 92 1.97 -26.16 5.98
CA ASN A 92 2.25 -27.58 5.78
C ASN A 92 3.69 -27.82 5.29
N MET A 93 4.19 -26.98 4.38
CA MET A 93 5.58 -27.06 3.92
C MET A 93 6.58 -26.79 5.06
N VAL A 94 6.40 -25.70 5.80
CA VAL A 94 7.26 -25.35 6.95
C VAL A 94 7.29 -26.48 7.96
N ARG A 95 6.12 -27.01 8.34
CA ARG A 95 6.00 -28.09 9.32
C ARG A 95 6.64 -29.39 8.88
N THR A 96 6.55 -29.72 7.59
CA THR A 96 7.16 -30.92 7.02
C THR A 96 8.68 -30.84 7.11
N VAL A 97 9.24 -29.66 6.84
CA VAL A 97 10.69 -29.44 6.85
C VAL A 97 11.23 -29.22 8.28
N PHE A 98 10.42 -28.63 9.16
CA PHE A 98 10.76 -28.33 10.54
C PHE A 98 9.83 -29.02 11.56
N PRO A 99 9.75 -30.38 11.57
CA PRO A 99 8.74 -31.11 12.32
C PRO A 99 8.89 -31.02 13.84
N LYS A 100 10.09 -30.68 14.33
CA LYS A 100 10.40 -30.56 15.76
C LYS A 100 10.36 -29.12 16.27
N LYS A 101 10.17 -28.13 15.39
CA LYS A 101 10.19 -26.71 15.76
C LYS A 101 8.79 -26.26 16.14
N ARG A 102 8.71 -25.31 17.07
CA ARG A 102 7.45 -24.63 17.35
C ARG A 102 7.06 -23.77 16.14
N ASN A 103 5.84 -23.92 15.66
CA ASN A 103 5.32 -23.19 14.49
C ASN A 103 4.41 -22.04 14.93
N LEU A 104 4.88 -20.83 14.68
CA LEU A 104 4.19 -19.59 14.99
C LEU A 104 3.68 -18.93 13.71
N VAL A 105 2.61 -18.15 13.81
CA VAL A 105 2.06 -17.35 12.71
C VAL A 105 1.93 -15.92 13.14
N SER A 106 2.41 -15.00 12.30
CA SER A 106 2.06 -13.59 12.39
C SER A 106 1.29 -13.15 11.16
N PHE A 107 0.20 -12.43 11.40
CA PHE A 107 -0.63 -11.91 10.33
C PHE A 107 -0.33 -10.45 10.06
N TYR A 108 -0.14 -10.13 8.78
CA TYR A 108 -0.11 -8.76 8.30
C TYR A 108 -1.41 -8.49 7.52
N PRO A 109 -2.26 -7.54 7.96
CA PRO A 109 -3.49 -7.15 7.29
C PRO A 109 -3.19 -6.50 5.93
N ASP A 110 -4.20 -6.38 5.07
CA ASP A 110 -3.98 -6.04 3.66
C ASP A 110 -3.24 -4.70 3.44
N GLY A 111 -1.98 -4.82 3.02
CA GLY A 111 -1.11 -3.71 2.63
C GLY A 111 -0.94 -2.68 3.74
N PHE A 112 -0.58 -1.46 3.37
CA PHE A 112 -0.60 -0.35 4.32
C PHE A 112 -2.01 0.07 4.72
N GLY A 113 -3.05 -0.45 4.07
CA GLY A 113 -4.44 -0.17 4.42
C GLY A 113 -4.87 -0.74 5.78
N ASN A 114 -4.07 -1.69 6.32
CA ASN A 114 -4.23 -2.37 7.60
C ASN A 114 -5.63 -2.91 7.89
N ALA A 115 -6.43 -3.18 6.85
CA ALA A 115 -7.78 -3.68 6.99
C ALA A 115 -7.82 -5.20 6.83
N MET A 116 -8.67 -5.84 7.63
CA MET A 116 -9.02 -7.25 7.47
C MET A 116 -10.51 -7.41 7.21
N HIS A 117 -10.84 -8.35 6.34
CA HIS A 117 -12.22 -8.75 6.02
C HIS A 117 -12.38 -10.26 6.23
N GLY A 118 -13.60 -10.69 6.56
CA GLY A 118 -13.92 -12.11 6.76
C GLY A 118 -13.89 -12.57 8.23
N LYS A 119 -13.85 -13.90 8.42
CA LYS A 119 -13.82 -14.55 9.74
C LYS A 119 -12.40 -14.52 10.33
N SER A 120 -12.28 -14.65 11.65
CA SER A 120 -10.96 -14.72 12.30
C SER A 120 -10.18 -15.92 11.79
N TYR A 121 -8.90 -15.71 11.46
CA TYR A 121 -8.02 -16.77 11.01
C TYR A 121 -7.50 -17.60 12.18
N VAL A 122 -7.61 -17.11 13.41
CA VAL A 122 -7.26 -17.87 14.62
C VAL A 122 -8.11 -19.13 14.68
N GLU A 123 -9.43 -19.00 14.68
CA GLU A 123 -10.36 -20.14 14.72
C GLU A 123 -10.18 -21.07 13.51
N ARG A 124 -9.99 -20.49 12.32
CA ARG A 124 -9.80 -21.28 11.10
C ARG A 124 -8.51 -22.10 11.12
N LEU A 125 -7.41 -21.53 11.61
CA LEU A 125 -6.15 -22.24 11.74
C LEU A 125 -6.25 -23.33 12.82
N SER A 126 -6.84 -23.05 13.98
CA SER A 126 -7.08 -24.06 15.02
C SER A 126 -7.88 -25.24 14.48
N ASN A 127 -8.91 -25.01 13.67
CA ASN A 127 -9.69 -26.08 13.06
C ASN A 127 -8.91 -26.93 12.05
N VAL A 128 -7.90 -26.37 11.38
CA VAL A 128 -7.09 -27.08 10.37
C VAL A 128 -5.90 -27.81 11.02
N PHE A 129 -5.30 -27.22 12.05
CA PHE A 129 -4.04 -27.67 12.62
C PHE A 129 -4.12 -28.14 14.07
N SER A 130 -5.31 -28.24 14.68
CA SER A 130 -5.52 -28.79 16.03
C SER A 130 -4.50 -28.29 17.08
N ASP A 131 -4.28 -26.97 17.12
CA ASP A 131 -3.35 -26.25 18.01
C ASP A 131 -1.84 -26.47 17.76
N GLU A 132 -1.44 -27.24 16.75
CA GLU A 132 -0.03 -27.42 16.36
C GLU A 132 0.63 -26.14 15.81
N VAL A 133 -0.21 -25.16 15.44
CA VAL A 133 0.19 -23.84 14.94
C VAL A 133 -0.45 -22.78 15.83
N THR A 134 0.38 -21.88 16.36
CA THR A 134 -0.09 -20.78 17.21
C THR A 134 -0.03 -19.46 16.47
N VAL A 135 -1.14 -18.71 16.47
CA VAL A 135 -1.13 -17.30 16.07
C VAL A 135 -0.48 -16.50 17.20
N ASP A 136 0.70 -15.96 16.90
CA ASP A 136 1.56 -15.25 17.83
C ASP A 136 1.11 -13.79 17.97
N GLN A 137 0.99 -13.09 16.85
CA GLN A 137 0.64 -11.67 16.82
C GLN A 137 0.10 -11.22 15.46
N TYR A 138 -0.49 -10.03 15.45
CA TYR A 138 -0.81 -9.27 14.27
C TYR A 138 0.18 -8.13 14.12
N LEU A 139 0.75 -7.96 12.94
CA LEU A 139 1.63 -6.85 12.60
C LEU A 139 0.79 -5.80 11.86
N SER A 140 0.92 -4.53 12.20
CA SER A 140 0.22 -3.43 11.53
C SER A 140 1.21 -2.31 11.27
N PHE A 141 1.10 -1.57 10.18
CA PHE A 141 2.06 -0.50 9.89
C PHE A 141 1.46 0.89 10.19
N GLY A 142 2.01 1.55 11.19
CA GLY A 142 1.70 2.88 11.71
C GLY A 142 0.36 3.08 12.42
N PHE A 143 -0.72 2.47 11.94
CA PHE A 143 -2.02 2.50 12.62
C PHE A 143 -2.67 1.12 12.60
N VAL A 144 -3.67 0.90 13.46
CA VAL A 144 -4.44 -0.35 13.50
C VAL A 144 -5.89 -0.06 13.13
N HIS A 145 -6.38 -0.67 12.06
CA HIS A 145 -7.78 -0.54 11.68
C HIS A 145 -8.69 -1.33 12.64
N LYS A 146 -9.89 -0.82 12.93
CA LYS A 146 -10.86 -1.49 13.85
C LYS A 146 -11.19 -2.93 13.47
N THR A 147 -11.17 -3.27 12.18
CA THR A 147 -11.46 -4.64 11.74
C THR A 147 -10.33 -5.60 12.11
N THR A 148 -9.08 -5.12 12.11
CA THR A 148 -7.92 -5.87 12.61
C THR A 148 -8.02 -6.07 14.11
N VAL A 149 -8.37 -5.03 14.88
CA VAL A 149 -8.64 -5.16 16.33
C VAL A 149 -9.69 -6.23 16.62
N LYS A 150 -10.82 -6.18 15.90
CA LYS A 150 -11.91 -7.16 16.06
C LYS A 150 -11.48 -8.59 15.73
N LEU A 151 -10.64 -8.78 14.71
CA LEU A 151 -10.26 -10.11 14.22
C LEU A 151 -9.04 -10.70 14.93
N ALA A 152 -8.21 -9.84 15.54
CA ALA A 152 -7.11 -10.27 16.39
C ALA A 152 -7.59 -10.94 17.68
N ALA A 153 -8.84 -10.70 18.08
CA ALA A 153 -9.41 -11.20 19.33
C ALA A 153 -8.57 -10.78 20.55
N ASP A 154 -7.96 -11.74 21.25
CA ASP A 154 -7.06 -11.54 22.40
C ASP A 154 -5.58 -11.50 22.01
N ARG A 155 -5.25 -11.66 20.72
CA ARG A 155 -3.86 -11.72 20.25
C ARG A 155 -3.22 -10.35 20.23
N PRO A 156 -1.92 -10.25 20.60
CA PRO A 156 -1.17 -9.00 20.50
C PRO A 156 -1.22 -8.41 19.09
N ILE A 157 -1.36 -7.08 19.02
CA ILE A 157 -1.18 -6.31 17.79
C ILE A 157 0.04 -5.43 17.97
N GLN A 158 1.05 -5.67 17.14
CA GLN A 158 2.26 -4.87 17.10
C GLN A 158 2.19 -3.87 15.95
N THR A 159 2.23 -2.59 16.30
CA THR A 159 2.29 -1.50 15.31
C THR A 159 3.74 -1.15 15.00
N LEU A 160 4.14 -1.33 13.75
CA LEU A 160 5.45 -0.96 13.21
C LEU A 160 5.45 0.52 12.82
N SER A 161 6.53 1.24 13.12
CA SER A 161 6.64 2.67 12.81
C SER A 161 6.80 2.94 11.31
N PHE A 162 6.15 3.99 10.80
CA PHE A 162 6.39 4.51 9.45
C PHE A 162 7.83 4.98 9.22
N SER A 163 8.58 5.30 10.28
CA SER A 163 10.00 5.68 10.17
C SER A 163 10.88 4.56 9.58
N LEU A 164 10.49 3.29 9.71
CA LEU A 164 11.21 2.18 9.08
C LEU A 164 11.26 2.32 7.55
N LEU A 165 10.22 2.91 6.94
CA LEU A 165 10.21 3.17 5.50
C LEU A 165 11.18 4.28 5.10
N THR A 166 11.18 5.40 5.84
CA THR A 166 12.08 6.52 5.53
C THR A 166 13.53 6.13 5.73
N ASP A 167 13.85 5.40 6.81
CA ASP A 167 15.19 4.91 7.09
C ASP A 167 15.67 3.94 5.98
N PHE A 168 14.78 3.06 5.54
CA PHE A 168 15.06 2.13 4.44
C PHE A 168 15.27 2.86 3.10
N PHE A 169 14.44 3.85 2.78
CA PHE A 169 14.61 4.63 1.55
C PHE A 169 15.90 5.44 1.56
N ASP A 170 16.27 6.06 2.68
CA ASP A 170 17.49 6.87 2.79
C ASP A 170 18.77 6.04 2.58
N ARG A 171 18.79 4.78 3.03
CA ARG A 171 19.95 3.89 2.86
C ARG A 171 19.92 3.05 1.57
N SER A 172 18.75 2.80 0.99
CA SER A 172 18.61 1.88 -0.16
C SER A 172 18.99 2.55 -1.49
N VAL A 173 20.26 2.39 -1.87
CA VAL A 173 20.77 2.85 -3.17
C VAL A 173 19.99 2.23 -4.34
N LYS A 174 19.55 0.97 -4.21
CA LYS A 174 18.79 0.26 -5.25
C LYS A 174 17.46 0.95 -5.53
N ILE A 175 16.65 1.21 -4.49
CA ILE A 175 15.34 1.84 -4.67
C ILE A 175 15.48 3.27 -5.21
N ARG A 176 16.49 4.02 -4.76
CA ARG A 176 16.77 5.35 -5.32
C ARG A 176 17.04 5.29 -6.82
N LYS A 177 17.85 4.33 -7.27
CA LYS A 177 18.11 4.10 -8.71
C LYS A 177 16.84 3.71 -9.47
N PHE A 178 15.98 2.89 -8.88
CA PHE A 178 14.70 2.50 -9.48
C PHE A 178 13.73 3.65 -9.70
N CYS A 179 13.75 4.68 -8.83
CA CYS A 179 12.93 5.87 -9.03
C CYS A 179 13.37 6.68 -10.26
N ASN A 180 14.65 6.58 -10.63
CA ASN A 180 15.24 7.18 -11.83
C ASN A 180 14.85 8.66 -12.05
N LEU A 181 14.88 9.45 -10.97
CA LEU A 181 14.45 10.86 -10.98
C LEU A 181 15.25 11.75 -11.94
N GLU A 182 16.41 11.30 -12.40
CA GLU A 182 17.20 11.98 -13.44
C GLU A 182 16.41 12.15 -14.75
N LYS A 183 15.45 11.26 -15.04
CA LYS A 183 14.54 11.39 -16.19
C LYS A 183 13.60 12.59 -16.10
N LEU A 184 13.46 13.17 -14.90
CA LEU A 184 12.67 14.37 -14.65
C LEU A 184 13.56 15.63 -14.56
N SER A 185 14.86 15.51 -14.83
CA SER A 185 15.76 16.67 -14.84
C SER A 185 15.30 17.71 -15.87
N GLY A 186 15.20 18.98 -15.44
CA GLY A 186 14.74 20.09 -16.28
C GLY A 186 13.22 20.21 -16.42
N VAL A 187 12.44 19.32 -15.80
CA VAL A 187 10.99 19.45 -15.71
C VAL A 187 10.65 20.29 -14.46
N ASP A 188 9.95 21.41 -14.63
CA ASP A 188 9.45 22.20 -13.49
C ASP A 188 8.35 21.42 -12.75
N LEU A 189 8.72 20.82 -11.61
CA LEU A 189 7.85 19.99 -10.77
C LEU A 189 7.59 20.58 -9.39
N ASP A 190 8.00 21.82 -9.13
CA ASP A 190 7.93 22.43 -7.79
C ASP A 190 6.56 22.24 -7.14
N GLU A 191 5.49 22.41 -7.92
CA GLU A 191 4.16 21.97 -7.54
C GLU A 191 3.54 21.11 -8.64
N CYS A 192 2.97 19.96 -8.26
CA CYS A 192 2.40 19.02 -9.22
C CYS A 192 1.18 18.28 -8.69
N VAL A 193 0.45 17.64 -9.60
CA VAL A 193 -0.59 16.66 -9.27
C VAL A 193 -0.05 15.25 -9.49
N MET A 194 -0.20 14.37 -8.50
CA MET A 194 0.03 12.94 -8.64
C MET A 194 -1.31 12.23 -8.79
N LEU A 195 -1.45 11.52 -9.90
CA LEU A 195 -2.63 10.71 -10.21
C LEU A 195 -2.26 9.23 -10.26
N ALA A 196 -2.56 8.53 -9.17
CA ALA A 196 -2.48 7.08 -9.08
C ALA A 196 -3.69 6.45 -9.80
N TYR A 197 -3.58 6.21 -11.12
CA TYR A 197 -4.70 5.61 -11.83
C TYR A 197 -4.96 4.22 -11.30
N ARG A 198 -6.17 4.05 -10.79
CA ARG A 198 -6.74 2.75 -10.46
C ARG A 198 -8.13 2.72 -11.09
N PRO A 199 -8.44 1.71 -11.90
CA PRO A 199 -9.74 1.58 -12.53
C PRO A 199 -10.73 0.96 -11.55
N TRP A 200 -10.76 1.46 -10.29
CA TRP A 200 -11.85 1.11 -9.37
C TRP A 200 -13.20 1.24 -10.06
N CYS A 201 -13.27 2.13 -11.03
CA CYS A 201 -14.46 2.55 -11.71
C CYS A 201 -14.92 1.70 -12.90
N THR A 202 -14.26 0.57 -13.19
CA THR A 202 -14.61 -0.25 -14.36
C THR A 202 -15.39 -1.51 -13.95
N LYS A 203 -16.24 -2.01 -14.85
CA LYS A 203 -16.97 -3.28 -14.69
C LYS A 203 -16.09 -4.49 -14.33
N THR A 204 -14.80 -4.38 -14.62
CA THR A 204 -13.79 -5.44 -14.47
C THR A 204 -13.06 -5.39 -13.13
N PHE A 205 -13.23 -4.35 -12.32
CA PHE A 205 -12.59 -4.24 -11.02
C PHE A 205 -13.59 -4.51 -9.89
N HIS A 206 -13.26 -5.43 -8.98
CA HIS A 206 -14.16 -5.92 -7.92
C HIS A 206 -15.59 -6.22 -8.45
N ASP A 207 -15.70 -6.97 -9.55
CA ASP A 207 -16.97 -7.36 -10.17
C ASP A 207 -17.88 -6.17 -10.55
N GLY A 208 -17.29 -5.01 -10.84
CA GLY A 208 -18.04 -3.80 -11.20
C GLY A 208 -18.77 -3.17 -10.01
N MET A 209 -18.44 -3.56 -8.77
CA MET A 209 -19.02 -2.99 -7.54
C MET A 209 -18.91 -1.46 -7.46
N TYR A 210 -18.02 -0.89 -8.24
CA TYR A 210 -17.66 0.51 -8.23
C TYR A 210 -17.82 1.15 -9.62
N ASP A 211 -18.65 0.61 -10.52
CA ASP A 211 -18.85 1.15 -11.88
C ASP A 211 -19.31 2.63 -11.84
N PHE A 212 -18.45 3.55 -12.25
CA PHE A 212 -18.79 4.97 -12.43
C PHE A 212 -19.17 5.28 -13.87
N GLY A 213 -19.11 4.30 -14.78
CA GLY A 213 -19.29 4.52 -16.21
C GLY A 213 -18.05 4.14 -17.01
N ASN A 214 -17.85 4.80 -18.16
CA ASN A 214 -16.76 4.47 -19.07
C ASN A 214 -15.48 5.29 -18.79
N GLN A 215 -14.40 4.94 -19.50
CA GLN A 215 -13.09 5.58 -19.34
C GLN A 215 -13.10 7.07 -19.72
N GLN A 216 -13.99 7.50 -20.62
CA GLN A 216 -14.14 8.91 -20.98
C GLN A 216 -14.73 9.70 -19.81
N GLU A 217 -15.78 9.20 -19.17
CA GLU A 217 -16.39 9.80 -17.98
C GLU A 217 -15.39 9.87 -16.82
N LEU A 218 -14.57 8.82 -16.65
CA LEU A 218 -13.51 8.80 -15.64
C LEU A 218 -12.41 9.83 -15.94
N ALA A 219 -12.02 10.03 -17.20
CA ALA A 219 -11.09 11.08 -17.57
C ALA A 219 -11.65 12.48 -17.32
N ILE A 220 -12.96 12.68 -17.53
CA ILE A 220 -13.65 13.95 -17.19
C ILE A 220 -13.63 14.18 -15.67
N LEU A 221 -13.88 13.14 -14.87
CA LEU A 221 -13.79 13.24 -13.40
C LEU A 221 -12.41 13.66 -12.94
N TYR A 222 -11.38 12.94 -13.38
CA TYR A 222 -10.01 13.26 -13.03
C TYR A 222 -9.63 14.66 -13.50
N GLY A 223 -10.09 15.09 -14.68
CA GLY A 223 -9.92 16.47 -15.15
C GLY A 223 -10.52 17.50 -14.20
N SER A 224 -11.77 17.30 -13.73
CA SER A 224 -12.41 18.19 -12.74
C SER A 224 -11.61 18.24 -11.43
N LEU A 225 -11.10 17.10 -10.96
CA LEU A 225 -10.30 17.02 -9.73
C LEU A 225 -8.92 17.71 -9.89
N ILE A 226 -8.29 17.59 -11.07
CA ILE A 226 -7.04 18.30 -11.41
C ILE A 226 -7.29 19.81 -11.43
N GLU A 227 -8.34 20.28 -12.10
CA GLU A 227 -8.69 21.72 -12.16
C GLU A 227 -8.95 22.32 -10.77
N ARG A 228 -9.55 21.54 -9.86
CA ARG A 228 -9.70 21.94 -8.45
C ARG A 228 -8.35 22.07 -7.74
N ALA A 229 -7.42 21.14 -7.98
CA ALA A 229 -6.07 21.24 -7.45
C ALA A 229 -5.31 22.45 -8.03
N GLU A 230 -5.38 22.69 -9.34
CA GLU A 230 -4.79 23.88 -9.98
C GLU A 230 -5.34 25.19 -9.40
N LYS A 231 -6.66 25.24 -9.14
CA LYS A 231 -7.29 26.39 -8.49
C LYS A 231 -6.76 26.64 -7.08
N ASP A 232 -6.57 25.58 -6.28
CA ASP A 232 -5.99 25.66 -4.94
C ASP A 232 -4.51 26.12 -4.95
N HIS A 233 -3.82 25.94 -6.07
CA HIS A 233 -2.45 26.39 -6.29
C HIS A 233 -2.36 27.75 -7.00
N GLY A 234 -3.45 28.23 -7.61
CA GLY A 234 -3.47 29.48 -8.38
C GLY A 234 -2.68 29.43 -9.70
N ARG A 235 -2.32 28.23 -10.19
CA ARG A 235 -1.55 28.02 -11.43
C ARG A 235 -1.84 26.66 -12.04
N SER A 236 -1.52 26.51 -13.33
CA SER A 236 -1.53 25.21 -14.00
C SER A 236 -0.41 24.30 -13.45
N LEU A 237 -0.70 23.02 -13.30
CA LEU A 237 0.18 22.04 -12.68
C LEU A 237 0.54 20.92 -13.65
N LYS A 238 1.75 20.37 -13.53
CA LYS A 238 2.10 19.13 -14.21
C LYS A 238 1.40 17.95 -13.54
N VAL A 239 0.93 17.00 -14.33
CA VAL A 239 0.22 15.82 -13.87
C VAL A 239 1.13 14.60 -14.01
N ILE A 240 1.65 14.11 -12.89
CA ILE A 240 2.36 12.84 -12.83
C ILE A 240 1.33 11.71 -12.81
N PHE A 241 1.28 10.93 -13.89
CA PHE A 241 0.31 9.87 -14.08
C PHE A 241 0.95 8.49 -13.88
N ARG A 242 0.41 7.71 -12.94
CA ARG A 242 0.74 6.30 -12.76
C ARG A 242 -0.35 5.44 -13.37
N ALA A 243 -0.07 4.74 -14.46
CA ALA A 243 -1.00 3.75 -15.02
C ALA A 243 -1.15 2.50 -14.11
N ASP A 244 -2.23 1.74 -14.33
CA ASP A 244 -2.41 0.40 -13.75
C ASP A 244 -2.14 -0.66 -14.82
N GLU A 245 -1.04 -1.40 -14.70
CA GLU A 245 -0.63 -2.39 -15.70
C GLU A 245 -1.67 -3.50 -15.94
N ARG A 246 -2.51 -3.80 -14.93
CA ARG A 246 -3.59 -4.80 -15.03
C ARG A 246 -4.69 -4.35 -15.99
N TYR A 247 -4.79 -3.05 -16.23
CA TYR A 247 -5.80 -2.39 -17.05
C TYR A 247 -5.12 -1.39 -17.99
N LYS A 248 -4.09 -1.87 -18.69
CA LYS A 248 -3.23 -1.03 -19.54
C LYS A 248 -4.03 -0.26 -20.60
N ARG A 249 -4.98 -0.94 -21.28
CA ARG A 249 -5.79 -0.32 -22.34
C ARG A 249 -6.63 0.83 -21.82
N GLU A 250 -7.26 0.65 -20.67
CA GLU A 250 -8.06 1.66 -20.01
C GLU A 250 -7.20 2.82 -19.49
N SER A 251 -6.06 2.50 -18.87
CA SER A 251 -5.07 3.48 -18.41
C SER A 251 -4.58 4.36 -19.56
N ASP A 252 -4.21 3.77 -20.69
CA ASP A 252 -3.74 4.47 -21.88
C ASP A 252 -4.81 5.40 -22.47
N LEU A 253 -6.07 4.96 -22.48
CA LEU A 253 -7.18 5.78 -22.96
C LEU A 253 -7.39 7.00 -22.06
N VAL A 254 -7.43 6.81 -20.74
CA VAL A 254 -7.59 7.91 -19.78
C VAL A 254 -6.41 8.86 -19.86
N ARG A 255 -5.18 8.35 -19.89
CA ARG A 255 -3.97 9.14 -20.05
C ARG A 255 -4.03 10.01 -21.30
N ARG A 256 -4.35 9.44 -22.47
CA ARG A 256 -4.46 10.19 -23.72
C ARG A 256 -5.51 11.31 -23.66
N LEU A 257 -6.65 11.06 -23.01
CA LEU A 257 -7.71 12.05 -22.84
C LEU A 257 -7.31 13.17 -21.86
N LEU A 258 -6.49 12.87 -20.85
CA LEU A 258 -5.93 13.87 -19.95
C LEU A 258 -4.82 14.68 -20.64
N SER A 259 -3.95 14.02 -21.42
CA SER A 259 -2.85 14.66 -22.16
C SER A 259 -3.30 15.65 -23.23
N SER A 260 -4.57 15.63 -23.66
CA SER A 260 -5.11 16.65 -24.57
C SER A 260 -5.46 17.97 -23.87
N ARG A 261 -5.46 17.98 -22.52
CA ARG A 261 -5.87 19.13 -21.69
C ARG A 261 -4.80 19.56 -20.69
N PHE A 262 -4.00 18.63 -20.19
CA PHE A 262 -3.00 18.86 -19.14
C PHE A 262 -1.62 18.40 -19.60
N ASP A 263 -0.57 18.96 -18.99
CA ASP A 263 0.81 18.51 -19.19
C ASP A 263 1.05 17.24 -18.35
N VAL A 264 0.90 16.08 -19.00
CA VAL A 264 0.95 14.77 -18.34
C VAL A 264 2.32 14.12 -18.51
N ILE A 265 2.94 13.78 -17.38
CA ILE A 265 4.17 12.98 -17.30
C ILE A 265 3.78 11.54 -17.01
N ASP A 266 4.09 10.64 -17.93
CA ASP A 266 3.81 9.21 -17.78
C ASP A 266 4.94 8.49 -17.03
N LEU A 267 4.63 7.99 -15.85
CA LEU A 267 5.58 7.24 -15.02
C LEU A 267 5.99 5.91 -15.65
N ASP A 268 5.19 5.30 -16.51
CA ASP A 268 5.53 4.02 -17.14
C ASP A 268 6.79 4.10 -18.00
N SER A 269 7.18 5.31 -18.39
CA SER A 269 8.38 5.55 -19.19
C SER A 269 9.69 5.42 -18.40
N PHE A 270 9.67 5.50 -17.06
CA PHE A 270 10.89 5.43 -16.25
C PHE A 270 10.76 4.82 -14.84
N TYR A 271 9.54 4.63 -14.34
CA TYR A 271 9.28 4.11 -12.99
C TYR A 271 8.68 2.70 -13.04
N SER A 272 9.37 1.74 -12.44
CA SER A 272 8.96 0.33 -12.48
C SER A 272 7.56 0.12 -11.90
N GLN A 273 6.69 -0.56 -12.65
CA GLN A 273 5.38 -1.04 -12.17
C GLN A 273 5.47 -2.04 -11.00
N ALA A 274 6.68 -2.55 -10.70
CA ALA A 274 6.93 -3.41 -9.53
C ALA A 274 6.96 -2.66 -8.20
N LEU A 275 7.13 -1.34 -8.21
CA LEU A 275 7.14 -0.53 -7.00
C LEU A 275 5.80 0.19 -6.82
N THR A 276 5.41 0.32 -5.57
CA THR A 276 4.31 1.20 -5.15
C THR A 276 4.74 2.67 -5.26
N LEU A 277 3.88 3.64 -4.98
CA LEU A 277 4.16 5.06 -5.24
C LEU A 277 5.01 5.74 -4.16
N GLU A 278 5.06 5.15 -2.98
CA GLU A 278 5.71 5.67 -1.79
C GLU A 278 7.18 6.06 -2.01
N PRO A 279 8.05 5.24 -2.63
CA PRO A 279 9.43 5.62 -2.88
C PRO A 279 9.54 6.84 -3.82
N LEU A 280 8.73 6.87 -4.88
CA LEU A 280 8.74 7.98 -5.84
C LEU A 280 8.33 9.30 -5.16
N VAL A 281 7.21 9.29 -4.44
CA VAL A 281 6.72 10.48 -3.71
C VAL A 281 7.75 10.93 -2.69
N TYR A 282 8.34 9.98 -1.94
CA TYR A 282 9.40 10.25 -0.97
C TYR A 282 10.57 10.99 -1.63
N PHE A 283 11.16 10.44 -2.68
CA PHE A 283 12.36 11.04 -3.27
C PHE A 283 12.09 12.34 -4.02
N LEU A 284 10.92 12.50 -4.66
CA LEU A 284 10.54 13.77 -5.30
C LEU A 284 10.54 14.94 -4.30
N ILE A 285 10.01 14.69 -3.10
CA ILE A 285 9.93 15.70 -2.04
C ILE A 285 11.27 15.84 -1.31
N LYS A 286 11.89 14.72 -0.91
CA LYS A 286 13.19 14.71 -0.21
C LYS A 286 14.30 15.43 -0.97
N THR A 287 14.32 15.33 -2.29
CA THR A 287 15.32 15.98 -3.14
C THR A 287 15.01 17.44 -3.48
N GLY A 288 13.87 17.96 -3.03
CA GLY A 288 13.42 19.32 -3.30
C GLY A 288 12.97 19.55 -4.75
N GLN A 289 12.77 18.48 -5.54
CA GLN A 289 12.20 18.60 -6.88
C GLN A 289 10.71 19.02 -6.83
N VAL A 290 10.02 18.65 -5.76
CA VAL A 290 8.62 19.00 -5.49
C VAL A 290 8.52 19.60 -4.08
N SER A 291 8.10 20.85 -3.96
CA SER A 291 7.77 21.47 -2.67
C SER A 291 6.32 21.20 -2.26
N LYS A 292 5.40 21.00 -3.22
CA LYS A 292 4.00 20.67 -2.91
C LYS A 292 3.38 19.71 -3.91
N MET A 293 2.88 18.58 -3.42
CA MET A 293 2.21 17.58 -4.24
C MET A 293 0.72 17.46 -3.89
N SER A 294 -0.13 17.60 -4.89
CA SER A 294 -1.57 17.32 -4.80
C SER A 294 -1.84 15.89 -5.28
N MET A 295 -2.24 15.00 -4.39
CA MET A 295 -2.59 13.62 -4.74
C MET A 295 -4.10 13.46 -4.91
N ILE A 296 -4.53 12.98 -6.07
CA ILE A 296 -5.94 12.65 -6.32
C ILE A 296 -6.13 11.16 -6.09
N CYS A 297 -7.00 10.80 -5.13
CA CYS A 297 -7.25 9.40 -4.78
C CYS A 297 -8.75 9.13 -4.64
N LEU A 298 -9.28 8.27 -5.51
CA LEU A 298 -10.65 7.75 -5.37
C LEU A 298 -10.75 6.59 -4.35
N ASP A 299 -9.59 6.11 -3.87
CA ASP A 299 -9.42 5.17 -2.75
C ASP A 299 -8.62 5.82 -1.60
N SER A 300 -8.76 5.34 -0.37
CA SER A 300 -8.03 5.89 0.77
C SER A 300 -6.61 5.33 0.89
N THR A 301 -6.32 4.19 0.29
CA THR A 301 -5.11 3.42 0.57
C THR A 301 -3.89 4.08 -0.06
N SER A 302 -4.05 4.68 -1.24
CA SER A 302 -2.92 5.26 -1.99
C SER A 302 -2.37 6.55 -1.38
N PHE A 303 -3.18 7.31 -0.64
CA PHE A 303 -2.75 8.56 0.00
C PHE A 303 -2.12 8.36 1.39
N GLN A 304 -2.44 7.23 2.01
CA GLN A 304 -2.20 7.03 3.43
C GLN A 304 -0.72 7.13 3.80
N VAL A 305 0.14 6.34 3.13
CA VAL A 305 1.56 6.28 3.45
C VAL A 305 2.32 7.53 3.02
N PRO A 306 2.08 8.10 1.82
CA PRO A 306 2.67 9.37 1.42
C PRO A 306 2.56 10.49 2.47
N ALA A 307 1.41 10.64 3.13
CA ALA A 307 1.23 11.68 4.15
C ALA A 307 2.20 11.53 5.32
N PHE A 308 2.40 10.30 5.83
CA PHE A 308 3.39 10.03 6.87
C PHE A 308 4.81 10.29 6.41
N LEU A 309 5.15 9.89 5.19
CA LEU A 309 6.50 10.08 4.65
C LEU A 309 6.84 11.56 4.61
N VAL A 310 5.91 12.41 4.15
CA VAL A 310 6.11 13.86 4.06
C VAL A 310 6.22 14.51 5.43
N GLN A 311 5.36 14.15 6.38
CA GLN A 311 5.44 14.66 7.74
C GLN A 311 6.81 14.35 8.39
N ASN A 312 7.33 13.12 8.21
CA ASN A 312 8.62 12.73 8.78
C ASN A 312 9.83 13.43 8.13
N MET A 313 9.69 13.95 6.91
CA MET A 313 10.76 14.68 6.24
C MET A 313 10.92 16.12 6.75
N GLY A 314 9.87 16.71 7.34
CA GLY A 314 9.86 18.13 7.74
C GLY A 314 10.08 19.10 6.57
N ALA A 315 9.87 18.63 5.33
CA ALA A 315 10.10 19.36 4.10
C ALA A 315 9.06 18.97 3.06
N GLY A 316 8.54 19.98 2.35
CA GLY A 316 7.49 19.84 1.36
C GLY A 316 6.10 19.61 1.96
N ARG A 317 5.07 19.70 1.12
CA ARG A 317 3.67 19.62 1.54
C ARG A 317 2.88 18.64 0.69
N LEU A 318 2.03 17.84 1.32
CA LEU A 318 1.14 16.92 0.63
C LEU A 318 -0.32 17.34 0.84
N VAL A 319 -1.08 17.39 -0.25
CA VAL A 319 -2.53 17.63 -0.21
C VAL A 319 -3.26 16.47 -0.87
N GLY A 320 -4.12 15.79 -0.13
CA GLY A 320 -4.96 14.70 -0.61
C GLY A 320 -6.34 15.21 -1.01
N TYR A 321 -6.77 14.89 -2.23
CA TYR A 321 -8.14 15.06 -2.71
C TYR A 321 -8.78 13.68 -2.77
N LEU A 322 -9.55 13.33 -1.75
CA LEU A 322 -10.02 11.97 -1.53
C LEU A 322 -11.51 11.84 -1.84
N GLY A 323 -11.83 10.91 -2.74
CA GLY A 323 -13.17 10.73 -3.27
C GLY A 323 -13.47 11.71 -4.41
N ALA A 324 -14.74 12.08 -4.56
CA ALA A 324 -15.17 12.98 -5.62
C ALA A 324 -16.44 13.75 -5.23
N PRO A 325 -16.60 15.01 -5.68
CA PRO A 325 -17.82 15.77 -5.47
C PRO A 325 -19.04 15.05 -6.04
N LYS A 326 -20.13 15.05 -5.28
CA LYS A 326 -21.36 14.32 -5.61
C LYS A 326 -21.85 14.73 -7.00
N GLU A 327 -21.94 16.03 -7.25
CA GLU A 327 -22.38 16.60 -8.52
C GLU A 327 -21.57 16.12 -9.73
N ASP A 328 -20.27 15.89 -9.57
CA ASP A 328 -19.40 15.38 -10.65
C ASP A 328 -19.69 13.90 -10.90
N VAL A 329 -19.90 13.12 -9.84
CA VAL A 329 -20.26 11.70 -9.93
C VAL A 329 -21.65 11.48 -10.53
N TYR A 330 -22.66 12.28 -10.16
CA TYR A 330 -24.03 12.11 -10.69
C TYR A 330 -24.18 12.42 -12.18
N ARG A 331 -23.22 13.14 -12.78
CA ARG A 331 -23.20 13.40 -14.23
C ARG A 331 -22.81 12.16 -15.04
N MET A 332 -22.37 11.09 -14.39
CA MET A 332 -21.91 9.88 -15.06
C MET A 332 -23.01 8.84 -15.18
N SER A 333 -22.92 8.04 -16.24
CA SER A 333 -23.86 6.97 -16.56
C SER A 333 -24.07 5.95 -15.42
N GLY A 334 -23.06 5.71 -14.56
CA GLY A 334 -23.15 4.83 -13.38
C GLY A 334 -23.32 5.55 -12.02
N GLY A 335 -23.36 6.88 -12.01
CA GLY A 335 -23.14 7.70 -10.80
C GLY A 335 -24.15 7.53 -9.67
N GLU A 336 -25.43 7.34 -10.00
CA GLU A 336 -26.49 7.23 -9.00
C GLU A 336 -26.40 5.91 -8.20
N ALA A 337 -26.14 4.79 -8.88
CA ALA A 337 -26.01 3.48 -8.25
C ALA A 337 -24.78 3.43 -7.33
N PHE A 338 -23.69 4.05 -7.78
CA PHE A 338 -22.43 4.15 -7.04
C PHE A 338 -22.57 4.96 -5.74
N THR A 339 -23.16 6.17 -5.84
CA THR A 339 -23.32 7.06 -4.69
C THR A 339 -24.18 6.43 -3.60
N LYS A 340 -25.30 5.77 -3.98
CA LYS A 340 -26.26 5.18 -3.02
C LYS A 340 -25.72 3.95 -2.28
N ARG A 341 -24.78 3.18 -2.86
CA ARG A 341 -24.41 1.85 -2.32
C ARG A 341 -23.02 1.76 -1.68
N LYS A 342 -22.02 2.51 -2.16
CA LYS A 342 -20.60 2.25 -1.83
C LYS A 342 -19.76 3.49 -1.52
N LEU A 343 -20.06 4.64 -2.12
CA LEU A 343 -19.32 5.88 -1.82
C LEU A 343 -19.52 6.30 -0.35
N GLY A 344 -20.75 6.19 0.16
CA GLY A 344 -21.04 6.52 1.56
C GLY A 344 -20.20 5.73 2.57
N SER A 345 -20.06 4.41 2.39
CA SER A 345 -19.25 3.57 3.28
C SER A 345 -17.76 3.89 3.16
N LYS A 346 -17.24 4.03 1.93
CA LYS A 346 -15.84 4.40 1.71
C LYS A 346 -15.49 5.75 2.32
N MET A 347 -16.37 6.73 2.18
CA MET A 347 -16.14 8.06 2.75
C MET A 347 -16.21 8.06 4.28
N SER A 348 -17.02 7.17 4.87
CA SER A 348 -16.95 6.92 6.32
C SER A 348 -15.58 6.40 6.71
N ASP A 349 -15.05 5.40 5.98
CA ASP A 349 -13.72 4.84 6.25
C ASP A 349 -12.61 5.89 6.05
N PHE A 350 -12.75 6.78 5.05
CA PHE A 350 -11.81 7.87 4.81
C PHE A 350 -11.80 8.83 6.00
N ARG A 351 -12.97 9.30 6.43
CA ARG A 351 -13.08 10.23 7.58
C ARG A 351 -12.51 9.62 8.85
N GLU A 352 -12.88 8.37 9.14
CA GLU A 352 -12.38 7.68 10.32
C GLU A 352 -10.86 7.56 10.30
N ARG A 353 -10.28 7.16 9.16
CA ARG A 353 -8.83 7.02 9.00
C ARG A 353 -8.10 8.35 9.15
N TYR A 354 -8.53 9.39 8.45
CA TYR A 354 -7.78 10.66 8.44
C TYR A 354 -8.03 11.52 9.68
N ARG A 355 -9.14 11.34 10.41
CA ARG A 355 -9.32 11.94 11.74
C ARG A 355 -8.41 11.31 12.78
N ALA A 356 -8.15 10.00 12.69
CA ALA A 356 -7.13 9.38 13.53
C ALA A 356 -5.76 10.01 13.24
N PHE A 357 -5.43 10.22 11.96
CA PHE A 357 -4.16 10.82 11.57
C PHE A 357 -4.04 12.30 11.98
N GLU A 358 -5.15 13.04 11.95
CA GLU A 358 -5.22 14.41 12.47
C GLU A 358 -4.98 14.44 13.99
N SER A 359 -5.57 13.49 14.72
CA SER A 359 -5.38 13.37 16.19
C SER A 359 -3.92 13.04 16.55
N ASP A 360 -3.24 12.30 15.69
CA ASP A 360 -1.83 11.91 15.83
C ASP A 360 -0.86 12.96 15.23
N GLY A 361 -1.38 14.10 14.73
CA GLY A 361 -0.60 15.22 14.20
C GLY A 361 0.05 14.99 12.84
N ILE A 362 -0.35 13.93 12.11
CA ILE A 362 0.15 13.61 10.75
C ILE A 362 -0.50 14.48 9.69
N VAL A 363 -1.76 14.79 9.93
CA VAL A 363 -2.58 15.66 9.09
C VAL A 363 -2.89 16.92 9.87
N GLU A 364 -2.69 18.09 9.26
CA GLU A 364 -3.05 19.38 9.88
C GLU A 364 -4.55 19.65 9.84
N SER A 365 -5.18 19.26 8.74
CA SER A 365 -6.56 19.62 8.46
C SER A 365 -7.24 18.55 7.64
N VAL A 366 -8.43 18.14 8.09
CA VAL A 366 -9.41 17.42 7.28
C VAL A 366 -10.58 18.35 6.98
N THR A 367 -10.70 18.79 5.73
CA THR A 367 -11.83 19.62 5.28
C THR A 367 -12.87 18.76 4.57
N ASP A 368 -14.04 18.59 5.19
CA ASP A 368 -15.21 18.01 4.55
C ASP A 368 -15.80 19.02 3.54
N LEU A 369 -15.39 18.92 2.27
CA LEU A 369 -15.90 19.79 1.20
C LEU A 369 -17.33 19.39 0.83
N CYS A 370 -17.64 18.09 0.84
CA CYS A 370 -19.00 17.57 0.82
C CYS A 370 -19.05 16.12 1.33
N ASN A 371 -20.25 15.51 1.37
CA ASN A 371 -20.45 14.14 1.86
C ASN A 371 -19.57 13.09 1.14
N THR A 372 -19.10 13.38 -0.06
CA THR A 372 -18.37 12.46 -0.92
C THR A 372 -16.95 12.88 -1.26
N PHE A 373 -16.48 13.99 -0.68
CA PHE A 373 -15.18 14.59 -1.01
C PHE A 373 -14.55 15.25 0.20
N ILE A 374 -13.33 14.81 0.53
CA ILE A 374 -12.53 15.42 1.60
C ILE A 374 -11.20 15.91 1.04
N ARG A 375 -10.72 17.01 1.60
CA ARG A 375 -9.38 17.55 1.37
C ARG A 375 -8.55 17.39 2.63
N VAL A 376 -7.38 16.80 2.50
CA VAL A 376 -6.47 16.48 3.61
C VAL A 376 -5.14 17.19 3.36
N GLY A 377 -4.61 17.92 4.33
CA GLY A 377 -3.33 18.61 4.21
C GLY A 377 -2.33 18.15 5.27
N THR A 378 -1.07 17.98 4.87
CA THR A 378 0.06 17.88 5.82
C THR A 378 0.67 19.26 6.07
N THR A 379 1.38 19.37 7.19
CA THR A 379 2.27 20.50 7.53
C THR A 379 3.31 20.70 6.46
#